data_AF-A0A259LFV8-F1
#
_entry.id   AF-A0A259LFV8-F1
#
_cell.length_a   1.000
_cell.length_b   1.000
_cell.length_c   1.000
_cell.angle_alpha   90.00
_cell.angle_beta   90.00
_cell.angle_gamma   90.00
#
_symmetry.space_group_name_H-M   'P 1'
#
loop_
_entity.id
_entity.type
_entity.pdbx_description
1 polymer ?
#
loop_
_entity_poly.entity_id
_entity_poly.type
_entity_poly.pdbx_seq_one_letter_code
_entity_poly.pdbx_strand_id
1 'polypeptide(L)' 'MSELSFAELGLDPAVLEAVSAVGYETPSPIQAQAIPALLAGNHLLGVAQTGTGKTAAFALPLLSR' A
#
# COMPACT_ATOMS: atom_id res chain seq x y z
N MET A 1 3.13 20.51 -4.95
CA MET A 1 3.25 19.11 -5.37
C MET A 1 2.42 18.33 -4.39
N SER A 2 1.31 17.72 -4.82
CA SER A 2 0.50 16.87 -3.94
C SER A 2 1.28 15.58 -3.68
N GLU A 3 1.54 15.26 -2.42
CA GLU A 3 2.05 13.94 -2.05
C GLU A 3 0.98 12.88 -2.36
N LEU A 4 1.41 11.75 -2.92
CA LEU A 4 0.54 10.61 -3.19
C LEU A 4 -0.02 10.07 -1.87
N SER A 5 -1.32 9.85 -1.77
CA SER A 5 -1.99 9.33 -0.57
C SER A 5 -2.36 7.85 -0.71
N PHE A 6 -2.58 7.15 0.41
CA PHE A 6 -3.11 5.77 0.37
C PHE A 6 -4.48 5.67 -0.33
N ALA A 7 -5.31 6.72 -0.25
CA ALA A 7 -6.62 6.75 -0.88
C ALA A 7 -6.55 6.67 -2.42
N GLU A 8 -5.41 7.06 -3.02
CA GLU A 8 -5.19 7.00 -4.46
C GLU A 8 -4.68 5.62 -4.94
N LEU A 9 -4.43 4.68 -4.02
CA LEU A 9 -3.87 3.36 -4.36
C LEU A 9 -4.94 2.29 -4.63
N GLY A 10 -6.22 2.61 -4.48
CA GLY A 10 -7.33 1.69 -4.77
C GLY A 10 -7.62 0.63 -3.70
N LEU A 11 -7.19 0.87 -2.46
CA LEU A 11 -7.51 0.00 -1.31
C LEU A 11 -9.00 0.06 -0.94
N ASP A 12 -9.50 -1.00 -0.30
CA ASP A 12 -10.87 -1.03 0.22
C ASP A 12 -11.09 0.07 1.28
N PRO A 13 -12.27 0.72 1.34
CA PRO A 13 -12.55 1.76 2.31
C PRO A 13 -12.28 1.37 3.78
N ALA A 14 -12.57 0.13 4.17
CA ALA A 14 -12.32 -0.35 5.54
C ALA A 14 -10.81 -0.46 5.83
N VAL A 15 -10.02 -0.82 4.82
CA VAL A 15 -8.55 -0.84 4.93
C VAL A 15 -8.01 0.58 4.99
N LEU A 16 -8.55 1.52 4.22
CA LEU A 16 -8.16 2.94 4.28
C LEU A 16 -8.43 3.56 5.65
N GLU A 17 -9.58 3.26 6.25
CA GLU A 17 -9.92 3.71 7.61
C GLU A 17 -8.91 3.16 8.63
N ALA A 18 -8.59 1.88 8.56
CA ALA A 18 -7.61 1.26 9.45
C ALA A 18 -6.19 1.84 9.26
N VAL A 19 -5.76 2.06 8.02
CA VAL A 19 -4.47 2.69 7.68
C VAL A 19 -4.39 4.09 8.28
N SER A 20 -5.44 4.90 8.12
CA SER A 20 -5.51 6.24 8.69
C SER A 20 -5.50 6.20 10.23
N ALA A 21 -6.27 5.30 10.85
CA ALA A 21 -6.32 5.15 12.30
C ALA A 21 -4.99 4.74 12.94
N VAL A 22 -4.16 3.98 12.20
CA VAL A 22 -2.80 3.60 12.62
C VAL A 22 -1.78 4.74 12.39
N GLY A 23 -2.18 5.82 11.71
CA GLY A 23 -1.35 7.00 11.48
C GLY A 23 -0.47 6.90 10.23
N TYR A 24 -0.88 6.11 9.23
CA TYR A 24 -0.19 6.06 7.94
C TYR A 24 -0.70 7.20 7.06
N GLU A 25 0.20 8.09 6.68
CA GLU A 25 -0.14 9.31 5.91
C GLU A 25 0.23 9.15 4.44
N THR A 26 1.53 8.96 4.18
CA THR A 26 2.10 8.87 2.83
C THR A 26 2.67 7.46 2.59
N PRO A 27 2.29 6.76 1.51
CA PRO A 27 2.84 5.47 1.17
C PRO A 27 4.32 5.57 0.81
N SER A 28 5.11 4.61 1.25
CA SER A 28 6.51 4.50 0.83
C SER A 28 6.61 4.17 -0.67
N PRO A 29 7.76 4.41 -1.32
CA PRO A 29 7.91 4.13 -2.75
C PRO A 29 7.60 2.68 -3.16
N ILE A 30 7.90 1.70 -2.28
CA ILE A 30 7.59 0.30 -2.55
C ILE A 30 6.09 0.00 -2.38
N GLN A 31 5.40 0.67 -1.45
CA GLN A 31 3.96 0.54 -1.26
C GLN A 31 3.19 1.15 -2.44
N ALA A 32 3.56 2.36 -2.84
CA ALA A 32 2.96 3.05 -3.98
C ALA A 32 3.06 2.25 -5.30
N GLN A 33 4.17 1.53 -5.50
CA GLN A 33 4.37 0.69 -6.69
C GLN A 33 3.70 -0.68 -6.58
N ALA A 34 3.78 -1.33 -5.42
CA ALA A 34 3.31 -2.71 -5.26
C ALA A 34 1.80 -2.82 -5.09
N ILE A 35 1.17 -1.88 -4.35
CA ILE A 35 -0.25 -1.99 -3.97
C ILE A 35 -1.16 -2.03 -5.21
N PRO A 36 -1.09 -1.08 -6.17
CA PRO A 36 -1.95 -1.12 -7.35
C PRO A 36 -1.70 -2.36 -8.21
N ALA A 37 -0.43 -2.79 -8.33
CA ALA A 37 -0.07 -3.97 -9.11
C ALA A 37 -0.67 -5.26 -8.52
N LEU A 38 -0.63 -5.41 -7.19
CA LEU A 38 -1.16 -6.58 -6.48
C LEU A 38 -2.70 -6.59 -6.47
N LEU A 39 -3.35 -5.43 -6.33
CA LEU A 39 -4.81 -5.31 -6.45
C LEU A 39 -5.31 -5.68 -7.85
N ALA A 40 -4.52 -5.39 -8.89
CA ALA A 40 -4.80 -5.84 -10.26
C ALA A 40 -4.57 -7.35 -10.49
N GLY A 41 -4.17 -8.11 -9.46
CA GLY A 41 -3.96 -9.56 -9.53
C GLY A 41 -2.62 -9.97 -10.16
N ASN A 42 -1.68 -9.04 -10.34
CA ASN A 42 -0.37 -9.35 -10.92
C ASN A 42 0.55 -10.06 -9.92
N HIS A 43 1.48 -10.86 -10.45
CA HIS A 43 2.59 -11.41 -9.68
C HIS A 43 3.71 -10.38 -9.56
N LEU A 44 4.30 -10.23 -8.37
CA LEU A 44 5.29 -9.20 -8.09
C LEU A 44 6.45 -9.74 -7.24
N LEU A 45 7.68 -9.39 -7.62
CA LEU A 45 8.88 -9.58 -6.83
C LEU A 45 9.37 -8.21 -6.34
N GLY A 46 9.19 -7.94 -5.04
CA GLY A 46 9.55 -6.66 -4.44
C GLY A 46 10.92 -6.72 -3.75
N VAL A 47 11.89 -5.95 -4.24
CA VAL A 47 13.22 -5.81 -3.61
C VAL A 47 13.33 -4.43 -2.98
N ALA A 48 13.49 -4.39 -1.66
CA ALA A 48 13.80 -3.16 -0.93
C ALA A 48 14.51 -3.50 0.39
N GLN A 49 15.20 -2.54 1.00
CA GLN A 49 15.84 -2.71 2.31
C GLN A 49 14.80 -2.99 3.42
N THR A 50 15.19 -3.64 4.51
CA THR A 50 14.34 -3.77 5.71
C THR A 50 13.92 -2.39 6.24
N GLY A 51 12.72 -2.27 6.79
CA GLY A 51 12.19 -0.99 7.30
C GLY A 51 11.57 -0.05 6.25
N THR A 52 11.54 -0.44 4.97
CA THR A 52 10.96 0.38 3.88
C THR A 52 9.45 0.22 3.68
N GLY A 53 8.77 -0.51 4.57
CA GLY A 53 7.31 -0.71 4.50
C GLY A 53 6.85 -1.85 3.59
N LYS A 54 7.73 -2.77 3.17
CA LYS A 54 7.37 -3.95 2.36
C LYS A 54 6.22 -4.77 2.96
N THR A 55 6.19 -4.99 4.27
CA THR A 55 5.13 -5.79 4.90
C THR A 55 3.75 -5.22 4.60
N ALA A 56 3.55 -3.91 4.78
CA ALA A 56 2.28 -3.27 4.44
C ALA A 56 2.02 -3.25 2.93
N ALA A 57 3.07 -3.14 2.10
CA ALA A 57 2.95 -3.17 0.63
C ALA A 57 2.29 -4.46 0.11
N PHE A 58 2.49 -5.60 0.78
CA PHE A 58 1.85 -6.88 0.43
C PHE A 58 0.59 -7.17 1.27
N ALA A 59 0.55 -6.74 2.54
CA ALA A 59 -0.57 -7.03 3.44
C ALA A 59 -1.82 -6.23 3.12
N LEU A 60 -1.71 -4.92 2.83
CA LEU A 60 -2.87 -4.07 2.58
C LEU A 60 -3.70 -4.51 1.35
N PRO A 61 -3.10 -4.89 0.21
CA PRO A 61 -3.85 -5.47 -0.91
C PRO A 61 -4.51 -6.81 -0.58
N LEU A 62 -3.89 -7.62 0.28
CA LEU A 62 -4.45 -8.90 0.73
C LEU A 62 -5.70 -8.71 1.61
N LEU A 63 -5.73 -7.65 2.40
CA LEU A 63 -6.87 -7.27 3.25
C LEU A 63 -8.00 -6.57 2.46
N SER A 64 -7.70 -6.01 1.28
CA SER A 64 -8.65 -5.28 0.42
C SER A 64 -9.34 -6.18 -0.61
N ARG A 65 -9.78 -7.38 -0.21
CA ARG A 65 -10.43 -8.37 -1.08
C ARG A 65 -11.93 -8.49 -0.84
#